data_AF-A0A8J6R626-F1
#
_entry.id   AF-A0A8J6R626-F1
#
_cell.length_a   1.000
_cell.length_b   1.000
_cell.length_c   1.000
_cell.angle_alpha   90.00
_cell.angle_beta   90.00
_cell.angle_gamma   90.00
#
_symmetry.space_group_name_H-M   'P 1'
#
loop_
_entity.id
_entity.type
_entity.pdbx_description
1 polymer ?
#
loop_
_entity_poly.entity_id
_entity_poly.type
_entity_poly.pdbx_seq_one_letter_code
_entity_poly.pdbx_strand_id
1 'polypeptide(L)' 'MAAKIEATLPVQVEMIPSSGGVFEISVDDTLVYSKKATGEFPPEFNIVEQLQQMMK' A
#
# COMPACT_ATOMS: atom_id res chain seq x y z
N MET A 1 -2.26 7.42 -4.88
CA MET A 1 -2.20 6.25 -3.99
C MET A 1 -3.33 6.17 -2.96
N ALA A 2 -3.23 6.77 -1.76
CA ALA A 2 -4.19 6.55 -0.66
C ALA A 2 -5.66 6.80 -1.05
N ALA A 3 -5.97 7.98 -1.59
CA ALA A 3 -7.32 8.32 -2.03
C ALA A 3 -7.91 7.37 -3.09
N LYS A 4 -7.05 6.72 -3.90
CA LYS A 4 -7.51 5.78 -4.93
C LYS A 4 -7.84 4.41 -4.33
N ILE A 5 -7.10 4.00 -3.29
CA ILE A 5 -7.39 2.78 -2.54
C ILE A 5 -8.74 2.92 -1.85
N GLU A 6 -8.98 4.02 -1.13
CA GLU A 6 -10.26 4.31 -0.46
C GLU A 6 -11.44 4.42 -1.45
N ALA A 7 -11.19 4.95 -2.66
CA ALA A 7 -12.23 5.03 -3.69
C ALA A 7 -12.57 3.67 -4.33
N THR A 8 -11.64 2.71 -4.30
CA THR A 8 -11.80 1.40 -4.96
C THR A 8 -12.20 0.30 -3.98
N LEU A 9 -11.81 0.44 -2.71
CA LEU A 9 -11.97 -0.56 -1.66
C LEU A 9 -12.63 0.06 -0.42
N PRO A 10 -13.54 -0.64 0.25
CA PRO A 10 -14.16 -0.19 1.49
C PRO A 10 -13.20 -0.38 2.68
N VAL A 11 -12.02 0.24 2.62
CA VAL A 11 -10.96 0.18 3.64
C VAL A 11 -10.65 1.57 4.16
N GLN A 12 -10.18 1.66 5.40
CA GLN A 12 -9.61 2.89 5.94
C GLN A 12 -8.13 2.92 5.62
N VAL A 13 -7.64 4.01 5.03
CA VAL A 13 -6.23 4.19 4.72
C VAL A 13 -5.66 5.25 5.63
N GLU A 14 -4.73 4.85 6.50
CA GLU A 14 -3.97 5.78 7.32
C GLU A 14 -2.61 6.06 6.67
N MET A 15 -2.29 7.35 6.49
CA MET A 15 -0.95 7.76 6.05
C MET A 15 -0.06 8.03 7.25
N ILE A 16 0.84 7.10 7.53
CA ILE A 16 1.83 7.24 8.60
C ILE A 16 3.07 7.95 8.03
N PRO A 17 3.37 9.20 8.44
CA PRO A 17 4.55 9.90 7.97
C PRO A 17 5.80 9.20 8.50
N SER A 18 6.67 8.78 7.58
CA SER A 18 7.95 8.15 7.92
C SER A 18 9.11 8.94 7.34
N SER A 19 10.24 8.95 8.06
CA SER A 19 11.47 9.61 7.66
C SER A 19 12.39 8.64 6.92
N GLY A 20 13.16 9.11 5.94
CA GLY A 20 14.20 8.30 5.28
C GLY A 20 13.83 7.73 3.90
N GLY A 21 12.81 8.26 3.23
CA GLY A 21 12.50 7.89 1.83
C GLY A 21 11.92 6.48 1.65
N VAL A 22 11.50 5.86 2.75
CA VAL A 22 10.85 4.55 2.79
C VAL A 22 9.38 4.72 2.45
N PHE A 23 8.85 3.81 1.64
CA PHE A 23 7.43 3.74 1.33
C PHE A 23 6.98 2.29 1.56
N GLU A 24 6.14 2.10 2.56
CA GLU A 24 5.65 0.78 2.98
C GLU A 24 4.12 0.81 3.04
N ILE A 25 3.52 -0.29 2.61
CA ILE A 25 2.07 -0.50 2.67
C ILE A 25 1.85 -1.79 3.45
N SER A 26 1.02 -1.70 4.47
CA SER A 26 0.69 -2.80 5.36
C SER A 26 -0.82 -2.90 5.52
N VAL A 27 -1.34 -4.11 5.69
CA VAL A 27 -2.75 -4.39 6.00
C VAL A 27 -2.76 -5.33 7.20
N ASP A 28 -3.45 -4.94 8.29
CA ASP A 28 -3.59 -5.75 9.51
C ASP A 28 -2.26 -6.37 9.95
N ASP A 29 -1.24 -5.52 10.16
CA ASP A 29 0.15 -5.89 10.52
C ASP A 29 0.94 -6.72 9.48
N THR A 30 0.34 -7.01 8.32
CA THR A 30 1.01 -7.72 7.23
C THR A 30 1.58 -6.73 6.22
N LEU A 31 2.91 -6.74 6.04
CA LEU A 31 3.59 -5.94 5.04
C LEU A 31 3.22 -6.43 3.63
N VAL A 32 2.46 -5.63 2.89
CA VAL A 32 2.04 -5.91 1.50
C VAL A 32 3.13 -5.46 0.53
N TYR A 33 3.75 -4.31 0.80
CA TYR A 33 4.76 -3.75 -0.07
C TYR A 33 5.81 -2.95 0.72
N SER A 34 7.08 -3.05 0.30
CA SER A 34 8.14 -2.16 0.78
C SER A 34 9.03 -1.70 -0.37
N LYS A 35 9.02 -0.39 -0.63
CA LYS A 35 9.95 0.29 -1.53
C LYS A 35 11.40 0.07 -1.09
N LYS A 36 11.64 -0.10 0.21
CA LYS A 36 12.97 -0.37 0.74
C LYS A 36 13.48 -1.75 0.30
N ALA A 37 12.57 -2.72 0.14
CA ALA A 37 12.89 -4.05 -0.34
C ALA A 37 13.00 -4.12 -1.88
N THR A 38 12.12 -3.43 -2.60
CA THR A 38 12.08 -3.46 -4.08
C THR A 38 13.01 -2.45 -4.74
N GLY A 39 13.35 -1.36 -4.05
CA GLY A 39 14.13 -0.23 -4.59
C GLY A 39 13.32 0.77 -5.41
N GLU A 40 12.08 0.45 -5.80
CA GLU A 40 11.26 1.25 -6.71
C GLU A 40 9.91 1.64 -6.11
N PHE A 41 9.28 2.69 -6.63
CA PHE A 41 7.93 3.06 -6.21
C PHE A 41 6.91 2.18 -6.96
N PRO A 42 5.93 1.58 -6.27
CA PRO A 42 5.02 0.68 -6.93
C PRO A 42 4.09 1.44 -7.87
N PRO A 43 3.76 0.88 -9.05
CA PRO A 43 2.70 1.42 -9.87
C PRO A 43 1.36 1.28 -9.14
N GLU A 44 0.48 2.27 -9.30
CA GLU A 44 -0.77 2.34 -8.54
C GLU A 44 -1.65 1.10 -8.70
N PHE A 45 -1.67 0.52 -9.90
CA PHE A 45 -2.50 -0.63 -10.25
C PHE A 45 -2.07 -1.90 -9.51
N ASN A 46 -0.76 -2.17 -9.40
CA ASN A 46 -0.26 -3.39 -8.77
C ASN A 46 -0.65 -3.49 -7.29
N ILE A 47 -0.59 -2.37 -6.56
CA ILE A 47 -0.95 -2.38 -5.13
C ILE A 47 -2.45 -2.62 -4.95
N VAL A 48 -3.30 -1.97 -5.75
CA VAL A 48 -4.75 -2.17 -5.64
C VAL A 48 -5.13 -3.62 -5.93
N GLU A 49 -4.53 -4.24 -6.96
CA GLU A 49 -4.75 -5.66 -7.26
C GLU A 49 -4.23 -6.58 -6.15
N GLN A 50 -3.05 -6.30 -5.59
CA GLN A 50 -2.51 -7.09 -4.46
C GLN A 50 -3.41 -7.00 -3.22
N LEU A 51 -3.86 -5.80 -2.88
CA LEU A 51 -4.80 -5.59 -1.78
C LEU A 51 -6.12 -6.34 -2.04
N GLN A 52 -6.66 -6.27 -3.27
CA GLN A 52 -7.85 -7.01 -3.67
C GLN A 52 -7.69 -8.53 -3.54
N GLN A 53 -6.53 -9.07 -3.90
CA GLN A 53 -6.27 -10.51 -3.77
C GLN A 53 -6.16 -10.95 -2.31
N MET A 54 -5.61 -10.11 -1.43
CA MET A 54 -5.49 -10.42 0.00
C MET A 54 -6.84 -10.38 0.73
N MET A 55 -7.81 -9.61 0.23
CA MET A 55 -9.14 -9.48 0.83
C MET A 55 -10.19 -10.45 0.26
N LYS A 56 -9.80 -11.34 -0.66
CA LYS A 56 -10.66 -12.42 -1.18
C LYS A 56 -10.65 -13.63 -0.26
#